data_AF-A0ABD3QS86-F1
#
_entry.id   AF-A0ABD3QS86-F1
#
_cell.length_a   1.000
_cell.length_b   1.000
_cell.length_c   1.000
_cell.angle_alpha   90.00
_cell.angle_beta   90.00
_cell.angle_gamma   90.00
#
_symmetry.space_group_name_H-M   'P 1'
#
loop_
_entity.id
_entity.type
_entity.pdbx_description
1 polymer ?
#
loop_
_entity_poly.entity_id
_entity_poly.type
_entity_poly.pdbx_seq_one_letter_code
_entity_poly.pdbx_strand_id
1 'polypeptide(L)'
;MKYLTSASMSTQSSRHLEARSSFDDGTSEDSDLEIDQNENDGEDEGKDSDDIENNSVSGIDCTRDFCEVQLADNLWQRYRVNVPDGSDIKKCDQCTISMEVTYDGESWVSIAFSEDGEMVGSEAVIGIWGENGNIPQKYYLGGKADSQIQAMPRSRQTLTDATVEVSNGQTIMKFTKIMNEEGEIEIKAGENKFLWAYGSSATLGYHPARASYIMNLSTGSSEGSVSSDKTAWLAHGIMAFMAWGVLVPFAVQSSLFRDLLPKGPIWFHIHRGFNAISYALTVAVFAVAVGYYNKEGEDHFDDDHQKMGLAMFIMASAQVLGGLLRPHAPDPGKEQNPARYAWEIGHRVMGITLLACGFWQILEGIELFAKKFEVEENNEDKVETAYLIWVGLMSVAIAVGGTFFKFRKGNNPATNSGEVEAIEMTNEKNNVESA
;
A
#
# COMPACT_ATOMS: atom_id res chain seq x y z
N MET A 1 10.22 -4.25 -32.40
CA MET A 1 11.05 -5.47 -32.55
C MET A 1 10.43 -6.53 -31.68
N LYS A 2 9.93 -7.61 -32.30
CA LYS A 2 9.23 -8.72 -31.64
C LYS A 2 10.26 -9.79 -31.26
N TYR A 3 10.19 -10.31 -30.04
CA TYR A 3 10.73 -11.64 -29.74
C TYR A 3 9.56 -12.56 -29.40
N LEU A 4 9.28 -13.47 -30.34
CA LEU A 4 8.51 -14.68 -30.18
C LEU A 4 9.49 -15.78 -29.79
N THR A 5 9.20 -16.56 -28.74
CA THR A 5 9.84 -17.86 -28.56
C THR A 5 8.80 -18.88 -28.12
N SER A 6 8.66 -19.90 -28.96
CA SER A 6 7.83 -21.09 -28.79
C SER A 6 8.61 -22.22 -28.11
N ALA A 7 7.99 -22.95 -27.18
CA ALA A 7 8.32 -24.34 -26.85
C ALA A 7 7.12 -24.96 -26.09
N SER A 8 6.27 -25.72 -26.77
CA SER A 8 6.25 -27.19 -26.86
C SER A 8 5.67 -27.90 -25.64
N MET A 9 4.45 -28.38 -25.81
CA MET A 9 3.74 -29.33 -24.95
C MET A 9 4.52 -30.62 -24.76
N SER A 10 4.60 -31.07 -23.50
CA SER A 10 4.93 -32.44 -23.11
C SER A 10 3.83 -32.94 -22.18
N THR A 11 3.07 -33.92 -22.67
CA THR A 11 2.07 -34.69 -21.93
C THR A 11 2.75 -35.61 -20.91
N GLN A 12 2.37 -35.54 -19.64
CA GLN A 12 2.56 -36.66 -18.73
C GLN A 12 1.28 -36.92 -17.92
N SER A 13 0.75 -38.12 -18.17
CA SER A 13 -0.35 -38.76 -17.47
C SER A 13 0.12 -39.20 -16.09
N SER A 14 -0.68 -38.95 -15.04
CA SER A 14 -0.68 -39.83 -13.88
C SER A 14 -2.09 -40.05 -13.37
N ARG A 15 -2.39 -41.32 -13.11
CA ARG A 15 -3.70 -41.88 -12.79
C ARG A 15 -3.98 -41.83 -11.30
N HIS A 16 -5.26 -41.67 -10.99
CA HIS A 16 -6.04 -42.26 -9.90
C HIS A 16 -5.30 -42.92 -8.73
N LEU A 17 -5.62 -42.43 -7.52
CA LEU A 17 -5.99 -43.28 -6.39
C LEU A 17 -7.26 -42.69 -5.75
N GLU A 18 -8.40 -43.32 -6.06
CA GLU A 18 -9.65 -43.20 -5.29
C GLU A 18 -9.53 -44.12 -4.06
N ALA A 19 -9.80 -43.59 -2.87
CA ALA A 19 -10.14 -44.38 -1.70
C ALA A 19 -11.59 -44.09 -1.34
N ARG A 20 -12.42 -45.11 -1.53
CA ARG A 20 -13.85 -45.15 -1.26
C ARG A 20 -14.04 -46.00 0.00
N SER A 21 -14.72 -45.49 1.01
CA SER A 21 -15.46 -46.33 1.95
C SER A 21 -16.78 -45.63 2.31
N SER A 22 -17.86 -46.36 2.11
CA SER A 22 -19.26 -45.95 2.24
C SER A 22 -19.92 -46.50 3.51
N PHE A 23 -21.15 -46.03 3.75
CA PHE A 23 -22.18 -46.47 4.72
C PHE A 23 -21.95 -45.98 6.16
N ASP A 24 -22.95 -45.51 6.91
CA ASP A 24 -24.39 -45.76 6.85
C ASP A 24 -25.21 -44.60 7.45
N ASP A 25 -26.51 -44.62 7.15
CA ASP A 25 -27.61 -43.74 7.54
C ASP A 25 -28.07 -43.98 9.01
N GLY A 26 -28.77 -43.01 9.62
CA GLY A 26 -29.60 -43.29 10.80
C GLY A 26 -29.64 -42.26 11.95
N THR A 27 -30.61 -41.35 11.86
CA THR A 27 -31.58 -40.94 12.90
C THR A 27 -31.16 -40.34 14.26
N SER A 28 -31.85 -39.23 14.54
CA SER A 28 -32.13 -38.51 15.79
C SER A 28 -32.32 -39.34 17.07
N GLU A 29 -31.89 -38.79 18.21
CA GLU A 29 -32.71 -38.72 19.44
C GLU A 29 -32.12 -37.70 20.44
N ASP A 30 -33.02 -36.92 21.04
CA ASP A 30 -32.81 -35.97 22.13
C ASP A 30 -32.31 -36.65 23.41
N SER A 31 -31.52 -35.95 24.22
CA SER A 31 -31.68 -36.00 25.68
C SER A 31 -30.98 -34.84 26.37
N ASP A 32 -31.80 -34.11 27.11
CA ASP A 32 -31.49 -33.02 28.02
C ASP A 32 -30.53 -33.44 29.15
N LEU A 33 -29.64 -32.52 29.56
CA LEU A 33 -28.99 -32.56 30.86
C LEU A 33 -29.06 -31.17 31.51
N GLU A 34 -30.01 -31.05 32.43
CA GLU A 34 -30.05 -30.04 33.50
C GLU A 34 -28.89 -30.27 34.48
N ILE A 35 -28.21 -29.21 34.90
CA ILE A 35 -27.52 -29.19 36.21
C ILE A 35 -27.78 -27.85 36.91
N ASP A 36 -28.23 -28.01 38.15
CA ASP A 36 -28.70 -27.10 39.19
C ASP A 36 -27.95 -25.79 39.41
N GLN A 37 -28.77 -24.77 39.70
CA GLN A 37 -28.42 -23.56 40.43
C GLN A 37 -28.32 -23.86 41.93
N ASN A 38 -27.28 -23.36 42.58
CA ASN A 38 -27.30 -23.13 44.03
C ASN A 38 -26.71 -21.74 44.31
N GLU A 39 -27.61 -20.80 44.60
CA GLU A 39 -27.31 -19.56 45.32
C GLU A 39 -27.03 -19.89 46.78
N ASN A 40 -26.03 -19.25 47.37
CA ASN A 40 -26.05 -18.98 48.79
C ASN A 40 -25.30 -17.67 49.09
N ASP A 41 -26.04 -16.76 49.69
CA ASP A 41 -25.64 -15.41 50.09
C ASP A 41 -24.65 -15.41 51.27
N GLY A 42 -23.76 -14.43 51.28
CA GLY A 42 -22.89 -14.10 52.41
C GLY A 42 -22.19 -12.77 52.19
N GLU A 43 -22.77 -11.71 52.74
CA GLU A 43 -22.17 -10.37 52.88
C GLU A 43 -20.99 -10.43 53.87
N ASP A 44 -19.83 -9.85 53.50
CA ASP A 44 -18.95 -9.20 54.47
C ASP A 44 -18.16 -8.07 53.81
N GLU A 45 -18.11 -6.93 54.49
CA GLU A 45 -17.52 -5.68 54.04
C GLU A 45 -16.01 -5.61 54.37
N GLY A 46 -15.21 -5.06 53.44
CA GLY A 46 -14.15 -4.13 53.82
C GLY A 46 -12.69 -4.50 53.53
N LYS A 47 -12.09 -3.62 52.73
CA LYS A 47 -10.70 -3.09 52.76
C LYS A 47 -9.56 -3.81 52.04
N ASP A 48 -9.09 -3.04 51.05
CA ASP A 48 -7.71 -2.62 50.80
C ASP A 48 -6.68 -3.60 50.21
N SER A 49 -6.26 -3.18 49.02
CA SER A 49 -4.90 -3.10 48.50
C SER A 49 -4.17 -4.39 48.11
N ASP A 50 -3.85 -4.40 46.82
CA ASP A 50 -2.58 -4.79 46.22
C ASP A 50 -2.11 -6.23 46.44
N ASP A 51 -2.27 -7.03 45.38
CA ASP A 51 -1.16 -7.72 44.71
C ASP A 51 -1.72 -8.51 43.53
N ILE A 52 -1.98 -7.82 42.42
CA ILE A 52 -2.04 -8.50 41.13
C ILE A 52 -0.59 -8.75 40.75
N GLU A 53 -0.14 -9.99 40.97
CA GLU A 53 1.09 -10.54 40.41
C GLU A 53 1.14 -10.23 38.91
N ASN A 54 1.87 -9.15 38.63
CA ASN A 54 2.29 -8.78 37.30
C ASN A 54 3.32 -9.84 36.92
N ASN A 55 2.91 -10.85 36.16
CA ASN A 55 3.83 -11.82 35.56
C ASN A 55 4.60 -11.13 34.41
N SER A 56 5.36 -10.08 34.75
CA SER A 56 6.42 -9.55 33.92
C SER A 56 7.53 -10.59 33.98
N VAL A 57 7.88 -11.20 32.85
CA VAL A 57 9.09 -12.01 32.75
C VAL A 57 10.27 -11.07 33.02
N SER A 58 10.74 -11.08 34.27
CA SER A 58 11.98 -10.44 34.65
C SER A 58 13.14 -11.22 34.04
N GLY A 59 14.07 -10.52 33.39
CA GLY A 59 15.49 -10.80 33.63
C GLY A 59 16.16 -11.88 32.79
N ILE A 60 16.02 -11.84 31.46
CA ILE A 60 17.07 -12.44 30.62
C ILE A 60 18.23 -11.43 30.56
N ASP A 61 19.39 -11.85 31.05
CA ASP A 61 20.62 -11.08 30.95
C ASP A 61 21.21 -11.26 29.54
N CYS A 62 20.95 -10.28 28.66
CA CYS A 62 21.42 -10.29 27.28
C CYS A 62 22.96 -10.22 27.14
N THR A 63 23.71 -10.17 28.25
CA THR A 63 25.18 -10.34 28.24
C THR A 63 25.63 -11.79 28.34
N ARG A 64 24.73 -12.67 28.79
CA ARG A 64 24.99 -14.10 29.03
C ARG A 64 24.26 -14.97 28.03
N ASP A 65 22.99 -14.67 27.82
CA ASP A 65 22.09 -15.42 26.96
C ASP A 65 21.64 -14.59 25.77
N PHE A 66 21.15 -15.26 24.72
CA PHE A 66 20.56 -14.56 23.58
C PHE A 66 19.16 -14.07 23.96
N CYS A 67 18.95 -12.76 23.83
CA CYS A 67 17.65 -12.12 23.87
C CYS A 67 17.02 -12.15 22.48
N GLU A 68 15.69 -12.20 22.41
CA GLU A 68 14.94 -12.29 21.15
C GLU A 68 13.98 -11.11 21.03
N VAL A 69 13.87 -10.59 19.80
CA VAL A 69 12.93 -9.55 19.41
C VAL A 69 12.26 -10.00 18.11
N GLN A 70 10.93 -10.01 18.11
CA GLN A 70 10.15 -10.18 16.89
C GLN A 70 10.07 -8.82 16.19
N LEU A 71 10.71 -8.70 15.02
CA LEU A 71 10.78 -7.46 14.25
C LEU A 71 9.58 -7.30 13.32
N ALA A 72 9.07 -8.41 12.80
CA ALA A 72 7.84 -8.52 12.01
C ALA A 72 7.23 -9.92 12.17
N ASP A 73 6.05 -10.16 11.61
CA ASP A 73 5.36 -11.46 11.68
C ASP A 73 6.22 -12.63 11.13
N ASN A 74 7.13 -12.33 10.20
CA ASN A 74 8.03 -13.26 9.50
C ASN A 74 9.51 -12.96 9.73
N LEU A 75 9.88 -12.11 10.70
CA LEU A 75 11.26 -11.69 10.94
C LEU A 75 11.58 -11.64 12.44
N TRP A 76 12.59 -12.40 12.83
CA TRP A 76 13.09 -12.46 14.22
C TRP A 76 14.56 -12.06 14.28
N GLN A 77 14.90 -11.34 15.34
CA GLN A 77 16.28 -11.05 15.70
C GLN A 77 16.59 -11.62 17.08
N ARG A 78 17.69 -12.34 17.17
CA ARG A 78 18.31 -12.75 18.42
C ARG A 78 19.62 -12.00 18.59
N TYR A 79 19.93 -11.54 19.79
CA TYR A 79 21.18 -10.84 20.06
C TYR A 79 21.77 -11.16 21.43
N ARG A 80 23.09 -11.01 21.55
CA ARG A 80 23.82 -11.08 22.82
C ARG A 80 24.95 -10.06 22.81
N VAL A 81 25.09 -9.29 23.89
CA VAL A 81 26.20 -8.35 24.09
C VAL A 81 27.35 -9.12 24.75
N ASN A 82 28.48 -9.25 24.06
CA ASN A 82 29.65 -9.92 24.60
C ASN A 82 30.52 -8.91 25.36
N VAL A 83 30.53 -9.02 26.68
CA VAL A 83 31.34 -8.18 27.59
C VAL A 83 32.65 -8.90 27.90
N PRO A 84 33.83 -8.30 27.63
CA PRO A 84 35.11 -8.88 27.99
C PRO A 84 35.27 -9.09 29.50
N ASP A 85 36.03 -10.11 29.88
CA ASP A 85 36.32 -10.41 31.29
C ASP A 85 36.88 -9.20 32.03
N GLY A 86 36.29 -8.89 33.19
CA GLY A 86 36.68 -7.75 34.03
C GLY A 86 36.17 -6.38 33.54
N SER A 87 35.35 -6.33 32.50
CA SER A 87 34.63 -5.13 32.04
C SER A 87 33.19 -5.10 32.56
N ASP A 88 32.52 -3.98 32.37
CA ASP A 88 31.10 -3.75 32.66
C ASP A 88 30.46 -3.18 31.39
N ILE A 89 29.29 -3.68 30.98
CA ILE A 89 28.55 -3.21 29.80
C ILE A 89 28.39 -1.68 29.80
N LYS A 90 28.28 -1.04 30.96
CA LYS A 90 28.14 0.42 31.11
C LYS A 90 29.42 1.22 30.77
N LYS A 91 30.56 0.56 30.62
CA LYS A 91 31.90 1.17 30.42
C LYS A 91 32.73 0.49 29.33
N CYS A 92 32.09 -0.21 28.41
CA CYS A 92 32.75 -1.23 27.63
C CYS A 92 33.23 -0.75 26.25
N ASP A 93 34.47 -0.25 26.18
CA ASP A 93 35.11 0.20 24.91
C ASP A 93 35.45 -0.97 23.96
N GLN A 94 35.45 -2.21 24.45
CA GLN A 94 35.80 -3.42 23.69
C GLN A 94 34.63 -4.40 23.56
N CYS A 95 33.41 -3.95 23.83
CA CYS A 95 32.24 -4.82 23.70
C CYS A 95 31.94 -5.12 22.23
N THR A 96 31.44 -6.32 22.01
CA THR A 96 30.88 -6.72 20.72
C THR A 96 29.44 -7.14 20.90
N ILE A 97 28.66 -7.12 19.82
CA ILE A 97 27.31 -7.65 19.80
C ILE A 97 27.23 -8.75 18.76
N SER A 98 26.78 -9.93 19.19
CA SER A 98 26.43 -11.03 18.29
C SER A 98 24.95 -10.93 17.96
N MET A 99 24.61 -11.00 16.68
CA MET A 99 23.25 -10.97 16.17
C MET A 99 22.98 -12.17 15.26
N GLU A 100 21.77 -12.70 15.34
CA GLU A 100 21.20 -13.71 14.46
C GLU A 100 19.84 -13.19 13.99
N VAL A 101 19.65 -13.10 12.67
CA VAL A 101 18.41 -12.64 12.04
C VAL A 101 17.85 -13.78 11.22
N THR A 102 16.61 -14.14 11.48
CA THR A 102 15.89 -15.22 10.81
C THR A 102 14.67 -14.63 10.12
N TYR A 103 14.63 -14.76 8.80
CA TYR A 103 13.52 -14.33 7.95
C TYR A 103 12.84 -15.56 7.35
N ASP A 104 11.51 -15.64 7.47
CA ASP A 104 10.69 -16.66 6.81
C ASP A 104 10.46 -16.30 5.34
N GLY A 105 11.55 -16.40 4.56
CA GLY A 105 11.60 -16.19 3.13
C GLY A 105 13.02 -16.27 2.58
N GLU A 106 13.14 -16.37 1.26
CA GLU A 106 14.42 -16.54 0.55
C GLU A 106 14.85 -15.23 -0.16
N SER A 107 15.36 -14.27 0.62
CA SER A 107 15.85 -12.98 0.09
C SER A 107 17.06 -12.47 0.88
N TRP A 108 17.65 -11.34 0.48
CA TRP A 108 18.66 -10.71 1.33
C TRP A 108 18.01 -10.12 2.60
N VAL A 109 18.73 -10.13 3.72
CA VAL A 109 18.28 -9.57 5.00
C VAL A 109 19.31 -8.58 5.54
N SER A 110 18.86 -7.62 6.34
CA SER A 110 19.76 -6.59 6.89
C SER A 110 19.35 -6.10 8.28
N ILE A 111 20.36 -5.66 9.03
CA ILE A 111 20.21 -4.83 10.23
C ILE A 111 21.06 -3.59 10.03
N ALA A 112 20.49 -2.42 10.27
CA ALA A 112 21.19 -1.14 10.21
C ALA A 112 21.26 -0.45 11.58
N PHE A 113 22.25 0.42 11.71
CA PHE A 113 22.57 1.22 12.89
C PHE A 113 22.38 2.67 12.49
N SER A 114 21.52 3.40 13.20
CA SER A 114 21.13 4.77 12.82
C SER A 114 21.17 5.71 14.02
N GLU A 115 21.53 6.99 13.79
CA GLU A 115 21.50 8.03 14.82
C GLU A 115 20.11 8.70 14.92
N ASP A 116 19.40 8.82 13.80
CA ASP A 116 18.11 9.51 13.68
C ASP A 116 16.92 8.56 13.54
N GLY A 117 17.14 7.31 13.11
CA GLY A 117 16.10 6.34 12.81
C GLY A 117 15.79 6.25 11.31
N GLU A 118 16.55 6.97 10.47
CA GLU A 118 16.41 6.98 9.02
C GLU A 118 17.48 6.12 8.35
N MET A 119 17.18 5.64 7.14
CA MET A 119 18.08 4.85 6.31
C MET A 119 19.28 5.68 5.82
N VAL A 120 19.04 6.91 5.33
CA VAL A 120 20.09 7.72 4.71
C VAL A 120 21.02 8.28 5.78
N GLY A 121 22.32 8.00 5.63
CA GLY A 121 23.35 8.35 6.61
C GLY A 121 23.64 7.25 7.63
N SER A 122 22.84 6.16 7.63
CA SER A 122 23.05 5.00 8.49
C SER A 122 24.08 4.00 7.93
N GLU A 123 24.39 2.98 8.71
CA GLU A 123 25.29 1.90 8.35
C GLU A 123 24.58 0.56 8.52
N ALA A 124 24.80 -0.41 7.63
CA ALA A 124 24.09 -1.68 7.68
C ALA A 124 24.99 -2.89 7.57
N VAL A 125 24.65 -3.96 8.26
CA VAL A 125 25.10 -5.32 7.93
C VAL A 125 24.05 -5.93 7.01
N ILE A 126 24.46 -6.29 5.79
CA ILE A 126 23.58 -6.89 4.78
C ILE A 126 24.07 -8.30 4.47
N GLY A 127 23.18 -9.28 4.63
CA GLY A 127 23.38 -10.68 4.31
C GLY A 127 22.73 -11.02 2.98
N ILE A 128 23.57 -11.29 1.97
CA ILE A 128 23.16 -11.72 0.64
C ILE A 128 23.66 -13.15 0.44
N TRP A 129 22.75 -14.12 0.45
CA TRP A 129 23.12 -15.52 0.24
C TRP A 129 23.54 -15.75 -1.22
N GLY A 130 24.55 -16.59 -1.43
CA GLY A 130 25.14 -16.83 -2.75
C GLY A 130 26.20 -15.78 -3.17
N GLU A 131 26.39 -14.70 -2.40
CA GLU A 131 27.41 -13.68 -2.64
C GLU A 131 28.48 -13.66 -1.56
N ASN A 132 29.66 -13.12 -1.88
CA ASN A 132 30.78 -12.90 -0.94
C ASN A 132 31.19 -14.14 -0.12
N GLY A 133 30.94 -15.34 -0.65
CA GLY A 133 31.20 -16.59 0.08
C GLY A 133 30.23 -16.85 1.22
N ASN A 134 28.99 -16.37 1.13
CA ASN A 134 27.95 -16.46 2.17
C ASN A 134 28.35 -15.74 3.47
N ILE A 135 29.03 -14.60 3.33
CA ILE A 135 29.47 -13.76 4.45
C ILE A 135 28.77 -12.40 4.33
N PRO A 136 27.98 -11.98 5.34
CA PRO A 136 27.38 -10.65 5.35
C PRO A 136 28.46 -9.57 5.41
N GLN A 137 28.19 -8.41 4.82
CA GLN A 137 29.13 -7.29 4.76
C GLN A 137 28.53 -6.02 5.38
N LYS A 138 29.41 -5.14 5.87
CA LYS A 138 29.04 -3.79 6.29
C LYS A 138 28.92 -2.85 5.09
N TYR A 139 27.91 -1.99 5.11
CA TYR A 139 27.59 -1.01 4.07
C TYR A 139 27.38 0.37 4.69
N TYR A 140 27.75 1.41 3.95
CA TYR A 140 27.30 2.78 4.19
C TYR A 140 26.06 3.06 3.34
N LEU A 141 25.01 3.59 3.95
CA LEU A 141 23.72 3.87 3.31
C LEU A 141 23.62 5.36 2.95
N GLY A 142 24.28 5.78 1.87
CA GLY A 142 24.40 7.19 1.49
C GLY A 142 23.17 7.79 0.79
N GLY A 143 22.16 6.97 0.49
CA GLY A 143 20.94 7.37 -0.23
C GLY A 143 20.05 6.16 -0.49
N LYS A 144 18.93 6.36 -1.20
CA LYS A 144 17.95 5.31 -1.49
C LYS A 144 18.22 4.53 -2.79
N ALA A 145 19.06 5.05 -3.67
CA ALA A 145 19.42 4.36 -4.92
C ALA A 145 20.53 3.33 -4.68
N ASP A 146 20.50 2.18 -5.37
CA ASP A 146 21.49 1.10 -5.24
C ASP A 146 22.95 1.60 -5.35
N SER A 147 23.21 2.57 -6.24
CA SER A 147 24.54 3.18 -6.42
C SER A 147 25.06 3.95 -5.19
N GLN A 148 24.18 4.30 -4.26
CA GLN A 148 24.47 5.01 -3.00
C GLN A 148 24.56 4.05 -1.81
N ILE A 149 24.29 2.76 -2.02
CA ILE A 149 24.48 1.68 -1.05
C ILE A 149 25.87 1.08 -1.29
N GLN A 150 26.84 1.44 -0.46
CA GLN A 150 28.25 1.13 -0.74
C GLN A 150 28.84 0.20 0.31
N ALA A 151 29.34 -0.94 -0.12
CA ALA A 151 30.09 -1.84 0.76
C ALA A 151 31.28 -1.08 1.35
N MET A 152 31.46 -1.18 2.68
CA MET A 152 32.59 -0.56 3.35
C MET A 152 33.91 -1.16 2.83
N PRO A 153 35.03 -0.38 2.83
CA PRO A 153 36.33 -0.89 2.43
C PRO A 153 36.74 -2.13 3.23
N ARG A 154 37.56 -3.02 2.65
CA ARG A 154 38.00 -4.26 3.31
C ARG A 154 38.60 -4.05 4.70
N SER A 155 39.30 -2.94 4.93
CA SER A 155 39.88 -2.60 6.24
C SER A 155 38.82 -2.34 7.32
N ARG A 156 37.58 -2.06 6.91
CA ARG A 156 36.43 -1.89 7.79
C ARG A 156 35.50 -3.10 7.78
N GLN A 157 35.73 -4.14 6.99
CA GLN A 157 34.92 -5.38 7.04
C GLN A 157 35.37 -6.27 8.21
N THR A 158 35.06 -5.84 9.42
CA THR A 158 35.56 -6.39 10.70
C THR A 158 34.63 -7.40 11.37
N LEU A 159 33.53 -7.78 10.71
CA LEU A 159 32.57 -8.75 11.24
C LEU A 159 33.26 -10.10 11.50
N THR A 160 33.00 -10.69 12.65
CA THR A 160 33.40 -12.06 13.00
C THR A 160 32.17 -12.96 13.13
N ASP A 161 32.36 -14.28 13.18
CA ASP A 161 31.25 -15.26 13.28
C ASP A 161 30.13 -15.00 12.24
N ALA A 162 30.54 -14.57 11.05
CA ALA A 162 29.68 -13.98 10.05
C ALA A 162 29.29 -15.01 8.98
N THR A 163 27.99 -15.29 8.85
CA THR A 163 27.43 -16.22 7.86
C THR A 163 26.05 -15.78 7.41
N VAL A 164 25.70 -16.03 6.16
CA VAL A 164 24.31 -15.92 5.66
C VAL A 164 23.98 -17.16 4.84
N GLU A 165 22.90 -17.84 5.19
CA GLU A 165 22.47 -19.06 4.52
C GLU A 165 20.96 -19.12 4.37
N VAL A 166 20.50 -19.94 3.41
CA VAL A 166 19.09 -20.28 3.24
C VAL A 166 18.91 -21.74 3.62
N SER A 167 18.00 -22.00 4.55
CA SER A 167 17.66 -23.35 5.01
C SER A 167 16.16 -23.45 5.27
N ASN A 168 15.52 -24.46 4.67
CA ASN A 168 14.07 -24.71 4.81
C ASN A 168 13.19 -23.49 4.47
N GLY A 169 13.52 -22.75 3.42
CA GLY A 169 12.78 -21.54 3.03
C GLY A 169 13.07 -20.30 3.87
N GLN A 170 13.97 -20.39 4.86
CA GLN A 170 14.32 -19.27 5.72
C GLN A 170 15.72 -18.76 5.42
N THR A 171 15.88 -17.45 5.37
CA THR A 171 17.19 -16.79 5.34
C THR A 171 17.67 -16.53 6.76
N ILE A 172 18.85 -17.04 7.09
CA ILE A 172 19.47 -16.91 8.42
C ILE A 172 20.79 -16.17 8.27
N MET A 173 20.89 -14.97 8.82
CA MET A 173 22.10 -14.17 8.87
C MET A 173 22.64 -14.12 10.30
N LYS A 174 23.93 -14.37 10.48
CA LYS A 174 24.64 -14.29 11.76
C LYS A 174 25.88 -13.42 11.61
N PHE A 175 26.20 -12.64 12.63
CA PHE A 175 27.46 -11.90 12.72
C PHE A 175 27.74 -11.44 14.14
N THR A 176 29.00 -11.15 14.41
CA THR A 176 29.46 -10.41 15.59
C THR A 176 30.11 -9.11 15.13
N LYS A 177 29.66 -7.97 15.67
CA LYS A 177 30.18 -6.63 15.36
C LYS A 177 30.76 -5.96 16.61
N ILE A 178 31.83 -5.19 16.45
CA ILE A 178 32.39 -4.34 17.51
C ILE A 178 31.46 -3.15 17.72
N MET A 179 31.11 -2.87 18.98
CA MET A 179 30.11 -1.85 19.31
C MET A 179 30.60 -0.42 19.08
N ASN A 180 31.90 -0.16 19.25
CA ASN A 180 32.52 1.14 19.01
C ASN A 180 33.70 0.99 18.04
N GLU A 181 33.50 1.40 16.78
CA GLU A 181 34.50 1.37 15.72
C GLU A 181 34.77 2.78 15.21
N GLU A 182 36.03 3.10 14.90
CA GLU A 182 36.41 4.46 14.48
C GLU A 182 35.74 4.85 13.16
N GLY A 183 34.94 5.91 13.20
CA GLY A 183 34.24 6.44 12.03
C GLY A 183 33.09 5.57 11.55
N GLU A 184 32.48 4.82 12.48
CA GLU A 184 31.22 4.09 12.36
C GLU A 184 30.23 4.54 13.46
N ILE A 185 28.96 4.20 13.31
CA ILE A 185 27.91 4.52 14.29
C ILE A 185 28.09 3.63 15.53
N GLU A 186 28.33 4.27 16.67
CA GLU A 186 28.52 3.60 17.95
C GLU A 186 27.21 2.95 18.45
N ILE A 187 27.31 1.66 18.80
CA ILE A 187 26.28 0.92 19.52
C ILE A 187 26.53 1.10 21.02
N LYS A 188 25.59 1.71 21.73
CA LYS A 188 25.69 2.04 23.14
C LYS A 188 25.03 0.95 23.98
N ALA A 189 25.44 0.82 25.24
CA ALA A 189 24.73 -0.04 26.20
C ALA A 189 23.28 0.41 26.45
N GLY A 190 22.98 1.70 26.28
CA GLY A 190 21.64 2.25 26.45
C GLY A 190 20.77 2.07 25.21
N GLU A 191 19.97 3.08 24.90
CA GLU A 191 19.11 3.12 23.72
C GLU A 191 19.92 3.29 22.43
N ASN A 192 19.53 2.51 21.43
CA ASN A 192 20.05 2.57 20.07
C ASN A 192 18.87 2.52 19.10
N LYS A 193 18.98 3.23 17.98
CA LYS A 193 18.04 3.09 16.87
C LYS A 193 18.63 2.12 15.87
N PHE A 194 17.93 1.02 15.68
CA PHE A 194 18.25 0.05 14.66
C PHE A 194 17.19 0.10 13.57
N LEU A 195 17.56 -0.31 12.37
CA LEU A 195 16.64 -0.55 11.27
C LEU A 195 16.74 -2.01 10.87
N TRP A 196 15.66 -2.53 10.32
CA TRP A 196 15.69 -3.81 9.63
C TRP A 196 15.05 -3.66 8.26
N ALA A 197 15.50 -4.47 7.33
CA ALA A 197 14.88 -4.63 6.02
C ALA A 197 15.24 -5.99 5.45
N TYR A 198 14.34 -6.55 4.65
CA TYR A 198 14.62 -7.69 3.80
C TYR A 198 14.22 -7.36 2.36
N GLY A 199 14.81 -8.06 1.39
CA GLY A 199 14.62 -7.81 -0.03
C GLY A 199 13.42 -8.52 -0.64
N SER A 200 13.00 -8.08 -1.83
CA SER A 200 12.08 -8.86 -2.68
C SER A 200 12.77 -10.03 -3.41
N SER A 201 14.09 -10.16 -3.32
CA SER A 201 14.86 -11.22 -3.98
C SER A 201 16.20 -11.47 -3.28
N ALA A 202 16.94 -12.48 -3.75
CA ALA A 202 18.31 -12.74 -3.32
C ALA A 202 19.34 -11.70 -3.80
N THR A 203 18.98 -10.76 -4.67
CA THR A 203 19.87 -9.68 -5.13
C THR A 203 19.55 -8.39 -4.40
N LEU A 204 20.59 -7.68 -3.95
CA LEU A 204 20.43 -6.38 -3.31
C LEU A 204 19.64 -5.43 -4.21
N GLY A 205 18.64 -4.78 -3.63
CA GLY A 205 17.73 -3.90 -4.36
C GLY A 205 16.59 -3.47 -3.46
N TYR A 206 15.39 -3.35 -4.02
CA TYR A 206 14.22 -2.91 -3.27
C TYR A 206 13.87 -3.82 -2.10
N HIS A 207 13.60 -3.21 -0.94
CA HIS A 207 13.10 -3.87 0.26
C HIS A 207 11.62 -3.56 0.50
N PRO A 208 10.73 -4.56 0.39
CA PRO A 208 9.29 -4.34 0.50
C PRO A 208 8.82 -4.08 1.93
N ALA A 209 9.50 -4.65 2.92
CA ALA A 209 9.25 -4.38 4.32
C ALA A 209 10.53 -3.91 5.02
N ARG A 210 10.34 -2.92 5.88
CA ARG A 210 11.37 -2.28 6.69
C ARG A 210 10.71 -1.57 7.85
N ALA A 211 11.45 -1.35 8.93
CA ALA A 211 11.05 -0.42 9.97
C ALA A 211 12.27 0.02 10.80
N SER A 212 12.10 1.11 11.53
CA SER A 212 12.98 1.50 12.62
C SER A 212 12.46 0.97 13.95
N TYR A 213 13.38 0.63 14.85
CA TYR A 213 13.05 0.27 16.22
C TYR A 213 14.13 0.73 17.18
N ILE A 214 13.72 1.03 18.41
CA ILE A 214 14.60 1.42 19.50
C ILE A 214 14.83 0.20 20.36
N MET A 215 16.09 -0.09 20.67
CA MET A 215 16.45 -1.18 21.58
C MET A 215 17.44 -0.66 22.62
N ASN A 216 17.12 -0.94 23.88
CA ASN A 216 17.98 -0.65 25.01
C ASN A 216 18.73 -1.92 25.42
N LEU A 217 20.04 -1.96 25.16
CA LEU A 217 20.86 -3.15 25.39
C LEU A 217 21.14 -3.42 26.87
N SER A 218 20.90 -2.45 27.75
CA SER A 218 21.13 -2.56 29.19
C SER A 218 19.93 -3.14 29.94
N THR A 219 18.72 -2.94 29.42
CA THR A 219 17.47 -3.45 29.97
C THR A 219 16.92 -4.62 29.16
N GLY A 220 17.41 -4.82 27.94
CA GLY A 220 16.88 -5.79 26.98
C GLY A 220 15.55 -5.39 26.35
N SER A 221 15.04 -4.18 26.64
CA SER A 221 13.75 -3.71 26.13
C SER A 221 13.86 -3.24 24.68
N SER A 222 12.82 -3.49 23.89
CA SER A 222 12.70 -2.98 22.53
C SER A 222 11.31 -2.38 22.30
N GLU A 223 11.26 -1.26 21.60
CA GLU A 223 10.04 -0.56 21.18
C GLU A 223 10.19 -0.21 19.69
N GLY A 224 9.31 -0.75 18.86
CA GLY A 224 9.40 -0.59 17.40
C GLY A 224 8.31 0.29 16.80
N SER A 225 8.64 1.00 15.73
CA SER A 225 7.65 1.44 14.74
C SER A 225 7.09 0.17 14.08
N VAL A 226 5.77 0.01 14.15
CA VAL A 226 5.07 -1.20 13.69
C VAL A 226 5.34 -1.43 12.20
N SER A 227 5.62 -2.68 11.82
CA SER A 227 5.67 -3.11 10.42
C SER A 227 4.44 -2.63 9.64
N SER A 228 4.58 -2.47 8.32
CA SER A 228 3.48 -1.93 7.50
C SER A 228 2.19 -2.73 7.66
N ASP A 229 1.09 -2.01 7.93
CA ASP A 229 -0.21 -2.62 8.25
C ASP A 229 -0.95 -3.01 6.97
N LYS A 230 -0.85 -4.30 6.60
CA LYS A 230 -1.49 -4.86 5.41
C LYS A 230 -2.99 -4.58 5.35
N THR A 231 -3.68 -4.58 6.49
CA THR A 231 -5.13 -4.35 6.55
C THR A 231 -5.47 -2.91 6.19
N ALA A 232 -4.69 -1.96 6.70
CA ALA A 232 -4.88 -0.54 6.40
C ALA A 232 -4.62 -0.21 4.94
N TRP A 233 -3.53 -0.74 4.37
CA TRP A 233 -3.19 -0.56 2.96
C TRP A 233 -4.21 -1.23 2.03
N LEU A 234 -4.76 -2.38 2.42
CA LEU A 234 -5.86 -3.03 1.71
C LEU A 234 -7.13 -2.16 1.75
N ALA A 235 -7.47 -1.61 2.92
CA ALA A 235 -8.61 -0.70 3.07
C ALA A 235 -8.45 0.58 2.22
N HIS A 236 -7.25 1.15 2.19
CA HIS A 236 -6.90 2.26 1.30
C HIS A 236 -7.20 1.92 -0.17
N GLY A 237 -6.70 0.78 -0.65
CA GLY A 237 -6.93 0.30 -2.02
C GLY A 237 -8.40 0.06 -2.35
N ILE A 238 -9.16 -0.59 -1.46
CA ILE A 238 -10.60 -0.85 -1.67
C ILE A 238 -11.38 0.47 -1.73
N MET A 239 -11.12 1.41 -0.82
CA MET A 239 -11.79 2.72 -0.84
C MET A 239 -11.45 3.52 -2.10
N ALA A 240 -10.18 3.48 -2.55
CA ALA A 240 -9.75 4.12 -3.78
C ALA A 240 -10.44 3.51 -5.01
N PHE A 241 -10.54 2.17 -5.08
CA PHE A 241 -11.28 1.48 -6.15
C PHE A 241 -12.76 1.85 -6.15
N MET A 242 -13.42 1.89 -4.97
CA MET A 242 -14.82 2.29 -4.89
C MET A 242 -15.05 3.73 -5.37
N ALA A 243 -14.15 4.66 -5.03
CA ALA A 243 -14.25 6.04 -5.49
C ALA A 243 -13.98 6.16 -7.00
N TRP A 244 -12.82 5.73 -7.47
CA TRP A 244 -12.31 6.02 -8.81
C TRP A 244 -12.58 4.92 -9.84
N GLY A 245 -12.68 3.67 -9.41
CA GLY A 245 -13.00 2.52 -10.26
C GLY A 245 -14.49 2.28 -10.44
N VAL A 246 -15.34 2.76 -9.52
CA VAL A 246 -16.79 2.51 -9.53
C VAL A 246 -17.59 3.81 -9.58
N LEU A 247 -17.59 4.59 -8.51
CA LEU A 247 -18.52 5.71 -8.35
C LEU A 247 -18.29 6.85 -9.37
N VAL A 248 -17.05 7.29 -9.57
CA VAL A 248 -16.74 8.34 -10.56
C VAL A 248 -17.10 7.91 -12.00
N PRO A 249 -16.73 6.70 -12.49
CA PRO A 249 -17.17 6.22 -13.80
C PRO A 249 -18.68 6.25 -13.97
N PHE A 250 -19.45 5.74 -12.99
CA PHE A 250 -20.91 5.78 -13.05
C PHE A 250 -21.48 7.21 -12.97
N ALA A 251 -20.82 8.11 -12.22
CA ALA A 251 -21.20 9.51 -12.19
C ALA A 251 -21.05 10.18 -13.56
N VAL A 252 -19.95 9.93 -14.27
CA VAL A 252 -19.73 10.41 -15.64
C VAL A 252 -20.75 9.80 -16.59
N GLN A 253 -20.95 8.48 -16.52
CA GLN A 253 -21.91 7.77 -17.36
C GLN A 253 -23.34 8.28 -17.18
N SER A 254 -23.77 8.60 -15.95
CA SER A 254 -25.11 9.17 -15.70
C SER A 254 -25.35 10.47 -16.49
N SER A 255 -24.30 11.27 -16.73
CA SER A 255 -24.38 12.50 -17.51
C SER A 255 -24.39 12.24 -19.01
N LEU A 256 -23.60 11.26 -19.47
CA LEU A 256 -23.55 10.85 -20.88
C LEU A 256 -24.86 10.18 -21.32
N PHE A 257 -25.42 9.32 -20.48
CA PHE A 257 -26.65 8.57 -20.74
C PHE A 257 -27.91 9.23 -20.19
N ARG A 258 -27.88 10.55 -19.94
CA ARG A 258 -28.98 11.29 -19.31
C ARG A 258 -30.33 11.15 -20.03
N ASP A 259 -30.32 10.92 -21.35
CA ASP A 259 -31.56 10.77 -22.13
C ASP A 259 -32.18 9.36 -21.99
N LEU A 260 -31.43 8.38 -21.48
CA LEU A 260 -31.95 7.06 -21.11
C LEU A 260 -32.58 7.06 -19.71
N LEU A 261 -32.30 8.09 -18.92
CA LEU A 261 -32.86 8.27 -17.58
C LEU A 261 -34.22 9.00 -17.66
N PRO A 262 -35.08 8.85 -16.63
CA PRO A 262 -36.32 9.61 -16.54
C PRO A 262 -36.08 11.12 -16.75
N LYS A 263 -36.97 11.77 -17.50
CA LYS A 263 -36.88 13.22 -17.75
C LYS A 263 -36.85 13.96 -16.41
N GLY A 264 -35.95 14.93 -16.30
CA GLY A 264 -35.78 15.75 -15.10
C GLY A 264 -34.34 15.75 -14.56
N PRO A 265 -34.14 16.17 -13.30
CA PRO A 265 -32.80 16.38 -12.73
C PRO A 265 -32.14 15.09 -12.22
N ILE A 266 -32.70 13.90 -12.49
CA ILE A 266 -32.24 12.64 -11.90
C ILE A 266 -30.78 12.33 -12.26
N TRP A 267 -30.37 12.53 -13.51
CA TRP A 267 -28.98 12.37 -13.94
C TRP A 267 -28.04 13.26 -13.13
N PHE A 268 -28.48 14.49 -12.84
CA PHE A 268 -27.72 15.47 -12.10
C PHE A 268 -27.62 15.11 -10.60
N HIS A 269 -28.69 14.56 -10.03
CA HIS A 269 -28.67 14.04 -8.66
C HIS A 269 -27.73 12.84 -8.51
N ILE A 270 -27.75 11.89 -9.46
CA ILE A 270 -26.83 10.75 -9.49
C ILE A 270 -25.39 11.25 -9.63
N HIS A 271 -25.12 12.10 -10.64
CA HIS A 271 -23.80 12.65 -10.87
C HIS A 271 -23.25 13.38 -9.64
N ARG A 272 -24.06 14.25 -9.01
CA ARG A 272 -23.65 14.98 -7.80
C ARG A 272 -23.47 14.05 -6.61
N GLY A 273 -24.37 13.10 -6.40
CA GLY A 273 -24.33 12.17 -5.26
C GLY A 273 -23.10 11.28 -5.32
N PHE A 274 -22.85 10.63 -6.46
CA PHE A 274 -21.70 9.74 -6.62
C PHE A 274 -20.38 10.50 -6.55
N ASN A 275 -20.26 11.69 -7.15
CA ASN A 275 -19.05 12.51 -6.99
C ASN A 275 -18.84 12.99 -5.55
N ALA A 276 -19.91 13.33 -4.81
CA ALA A 276 -19.79 13.74 -3.41
C ALA A 276 -19.28 12.60 -2.52
N ILE A 277 -19.83 11.39 -2.69
CA ILE A 277 -19.37 10.19 -1.97
C ILE A 277 -17.93 9.86 -2.37
N SER A 278 -17.61 9.90 -3.66
CA SER A 278 -16.25 9.63 -4.16
C SER A 278 -15.24 10.61 -3.60
N TYR A 279 -15.59 11.89 -3.47
CA TYR A 279 -14.72 12.89 -2.88
C TYR A 279 -14.52 12.65 -1.38
N ALA A 280 -15.57 12.31 -0.63
CA ALA A 280 -15.44 11.95 0.78
C ALA A 280 -14.52 10.72 0.98
N LEU A 281 -14.68 9.69 0.13
CA LEU A 281 -13.77 8.54 0.10
C LEU A 281 -12.34 8.96 -0.25
N THR A 282 -12.15 9.87 -1.22
CA THR A 282 -10.83 10.37 -1.60
C THR A 282 -10.13 11.09 -0.44
N VAL A 283 -10.87 11.85 0.38
CA VAL A 283 -10.34 12.43 1.63
C VAL A 283 -9.93 11.37 2.63
N ALA A 284 -10.75 10.34 2.83
CA ALA A 284 -10.42 9.22 3.72
C ALA A 284 -9.19 8.43 3.24
N VAL A 285 -9.13 8.12 1.95
CA VAL A 285 -7.99 7.45 1.29
C VAL A 285 -6.70 8.24 1.51
N PHE A 286 -6.73 9.55 1.28
CA PHE A 286 -5.58 10.43 1.47
C PHE A 286 -5.16 10.52 2.94
N ALA A 287 -6.12 10.63 3.87
CA ALA A 287 -5.85 10.66 5.30
C ALA A 287 -5.25 9.35 5.82
N VAL A 288 -5.74 8.19 5.37
CA VAL A 288 -5.18 6.88 5.72
C VAL A 288 -3.74 6.78 5.23
N ALA A 289 -3.46 7.17 3.98
CA ALA A 289 -2.10 7.16 3.46
C ALA A 289 -1.17 8.03 4.30
N VAL A 290 -1.51 9.30 4.54
CA VAL A 290 -0.68 10.21 5.36
C VAL A 290 -0.49 9.67 6.78
N GLY A 291 -1.55 9.13 7.39
CA GLY A 291 -1.49 8.57 8.74
C GLY A 291 -0.53 7.39 8.85
N TYR A 292 -0.58 6.46 7.90
CA TYR A 292 0.26 5.27 7.91
C TYR A 292 1.69 5.53 7.44
N TYR A 293 1.93 6.43 6.50
CA TYR A 293 3.29 6.90 6.18
C TYR A 293 3.98 7.51 7.42
N ASN A 294 3.28 8.36 8.18
CA ASN A 294 3.81 8.90 9.43
C ASN A 294 4.08 7.82 10.48
N LYS A 295 3.18 6.83 10.61
CA LYS A 295 3.33 5.74 11.57
C LYS A 295 4.49 4.81 11.21
N GLU A 296 4.73 4.60 9.92
CA GLU A 296 5.79 3.75 9.39
C GLU A 296 7.14 4.48 9.34
N GLY A 297 7.20 5.78 9.66
CA GLY A 297 8.42 6.58 9.59
C GLY A 297 8.90 6.81 8.16
N GLU A 298 7.98 6.82 7.20
CA GLU A 298 8.29 6.89 5.78
C GLU A 298 8.08 8.31 5.23
N ASP A 299 8.94 8.71 4.30
CA ASP A 299 8.84 10.01 3.62
C ASP A 299 7.54 10.11 2.79
N HIS A 300 6.92 11.28 2.83
CA HIS A 300 5.76 11.59 1.98
C HIS A 300 6.21 12.08 0.60
N PHE A 301 5.47 11.66 -0.42
CA PHE A 301 5.55 12.11 -1.81
C PHE A 301 6.88 11.76 -2.50
N ASP A 302 7.48 10.61 -2.17
CA ASP A 302 8.76 10.17 -2.73
C ASP A 302 8.62 9.47 -4.10
N ASP A 303 7.53 8.73 -4.32
CA ASP A 303 7.23 8.03 -5.57
C ASP A 303 6.15 8.71 -6.45
N ASP A 304 5.95 8.18 -7.65
CA ASP A 304 5.03 8.74 -8.66
C ASP A 304 3.55 8.56 -8.27
N HIS A 305 3.18 7.42 -7.67
CA HIS A 305 1.84 7.17 -7.12
C HIS A 305 1.45 8.22 -6.09
N GLN A 306 2.34 8.53 -5.15
CA GLN A 306 2.09 9.52 -4.11
C GLN A 306 1.96 10.94 -4.69
N LYS A 307 2.84 11.33 -5.61
CA LYS A 307 2.82 12.64 -6.27
C LYS A 307 1.55 12.82 -7.10
N MET A 308 1.17 11.81 -7.87
CA MET A 308 -0.07 11.83 -8.65
C MET A 308 -1.31 11.83 -7.74
N GLY A 309 -1.31 11.03 -6.68
CA GLY A 309 -2.38 11.01 -5.68
C GLY A 309 -2.63 12.41 -5.09
N LEU A 310 -1.58 13.14 -4.73
CA LEU A 310 -1.67 14.53 -4.28
C LEU A 310 -2.22 15.46 -5.37
N ALA A 311 -1.70 15.37 -6.60
CA ALA A 311 -2.19 16.17 -7.72
C ALA A 311 -3.69 15.92 -7.99
N MET A 312 -4.11 14.66 -7.97
CA MET A 312 -5.51 14.26 -8.10
C MET A 312 -6.36 14.79 -6.94
N PHE A 313 -5.87 14.73 -5.70
CA PHE A 313 -6.56 15.27 -4.54
C PHE A 313 -6.87 16.77 -4.75
N ILE A 314 -5.86 17.56 -5.12
CA ILE A 314 -6.00 19.00 -5.38
C ILE A 314 -6.98 19.26 -6.53
N MET A 315 -6.85 18.55 -7.64
CA MET A 315 -7.73 18.69 -8.80
C MET A 315 -9.19 18.29 -8.46
N ALA A 316 -9.38 17.23 -7.67
CA ALA A 316 -10.71 16.81 -7.23
C ALA A 316 -11.34 17.83 -6.28
N SER A 317 -10.57 18.41 -5.36
CA SER A 317 -11.03 19.53 -4.51
C SER A 317 -11.46 20.73 -5.37
N ALA A 318 -10.66 21.10 -6.37
CA ALA A 318 -11.01 22.15 -7.32
C ALA A 318 -12.30 21.83 -8.11
N GLN A 319 -12.51 20.55 -8.48
CA GLN A 319 -13.76 20.13 -9.13
C GLN A 319 -14.98 20.28 -8.24
N VAL A 320 -14.88 19.86 -6.98
CA VAL A 320 -16.00 19.97 -6.03
C VAL A 320 -16.33 21.43 -5.75
N LEU A 321 -15.31 22.27 -5.47
CA LEU A 321 -15.49 23.71 -5.29
C LEU A 321 -16.07 24.36 -6.54
N GLY A 322 -15.55 24.02 -7.72
CA GLY A 322 -16.08 24.50 -9.00
C GLY A 322 -17.53 24.07 -9.23
N GLY A 323 -17.92 22.86 -8.81
CA GLY A 323 -19.30 22.38 -8.88
C GLY A 323 -20.28 23.10 -7.95
N LEU A 324 -19.80 23.51 -6.76
CA LEU A 324 -20.55 24.31 -5.79
C LEU A 324 -20.72 25.77 -6.27
N LEU A 325 -19.66 26.35 -6.83
CA LEU A 325 -19.65 27.72 -7.36
C LEU A 325 -20.10 27.82 -8.81
N ARG A 326 -20.69 26.75 -9.36
CA ARG A 326 -21.03 26.71 -10.79
C ARG A 326 -21.97 27.86 -11.17
N PRO A 327 -21.70 28.60 -12.27
CA PRO A 327 -22.64 29.61 -12.76
C PRO A 327 -24.01 29.00 -13.07
N HIS A 328 -25.09 29.77 -12.95
CA HIS A 328 -26.43 29.28 -13.28
C HIS A 328 -26.56 28.91 -14.77
N ALA A 329 -27.39 27.91 -15.06
CA ALA A 329 -27.77 27.59 -16.43
C ALA A 329 -28.62 28.73 -17.00
N PRO A 330 -28.52 29.03 -18.32
CA PRO A 330 -29.37 30.05 -18.93
C PRO A 330 -30.85 29.66 -18.83
N ASP A 331 -31.72 30.67 -18.67
CA ASP A 331 -33.16 30.46 -18.78
C ASP A 331 -33.51 29.91 -20.18
N PRO A 332 -34.59 29.13 -20.34
CA PRO A 332 -35.03 28.65 -21.64
C PRO A 332 -35.14 29.78 -22.67
N GLY A 333 -34.44 29.65 -23.80
CA GLY A 333 -34.44 30.65 -24.89
C GLY A 333 -33.47 31.82 -24.72
N LYS A 334 -32.64 31.85 -23.66
CA LYS A 334 -31.59 32.86 -23.48
C LYS A 334 -30.20 32.32 -23.82
N GLU A 335 -29.33 33.20 -24.31
CA GLU A 335 -27.93 32.86 -24.58
C GLU A 335 -27.16 32.53 -23.28
N GLN A 336 -26.17 31.65 -23.41
CA GLN A 336 -25.36 31.19 -22.29
C GLN A 336 -24.34 32.26 -21.88
N ASN A 337 -24.22 32.53 -20.58
CA ASN A 337 -23.18 33.41 -20.05
C ASN A 337 -21.77 32.85 -20.40
N PRO A 338 -20.83 33.68 -20.89
CA PRO A 338 -19.44 33.28 -21.15
C PRO A 338 -18.76 32.55 -19.98
N ALA A 339 -19.02 32.97 -18.73
CA ALA A 339 -18.50 32.32 -17.54
C ALA A 339 -19.02 30.89 -17.37
N ARG A 340 -20.31 30.66 -17.67
CA ARG A 340 -20.92 29.32 -17.66
C ARG A 340 -20.31 28.44 -18.74
N TYR A 341 -20.09 28.97 -19.94
CA TYR A 341 -19.48 28.23 -21.04
C TYR A 341 -18.04 27.82 -20.71
N ALA A 342 -17.20 28.75 -20.22
CA ALA A 342 -15.84 28.46 -19.79
C ALA A 342 -15.79 27.41 -18.67
N TRP A 343 -16.67 27.55 -17.67
CA TRP A 343 -16.80 26.57 -16.59
C TRP A 343 -17.17 25.17 -17.12
N GLU A 344 -18.11 25.07 -18.07
CA GLU A 344 -18.51 23.77 -18.63
C GLU A 344 -17.37 23.07 -19.39
N ILE A 345 -16.53 23.81 -20.09
CA ILE A 345 -15.35 23.25 -20.77
C ILE A 345 -14.33 22.78 -19.72
N GLY A 346 -13.97 23.68 -18.79
CA GLY A 346 -12.99 23.37 -17.75
C GLY A 346 -13.42 22.18 -16.89
N HIS A 347 -14.68 22.16 -16.46
CA HIS A 347 -15.26 21.06 -15.68
C HIS A 347 -15.22 19.73 -16.44
N ARG A 348 -15.49 19.71 -17.76
CA ARG A 348 -15.43 18.46 -18.54
C ARG A 348 -14.00 17.98 -18.77
N VAL A 349 -13.09 18.87 -19.17
CA VAL A 349 -11.69 18.51 -19.46
C VAL A 349 -10.99 18.01 -18.19
N MET A 350 -11.14 18.73 -17.09
CA MET A 350 -10.57 18.33 -15.80
C MET A 350 -11.19 17.03 -15.30
N GLY A 351 -12.50 16.83 -15.46
CA GLY A 351 -13.18 15.59 -15.06
C GLY A 351 -12.70 14.35 -15.83
N ILE A 352 -12.51 14.46 -17.15
CA ILE A 352 -11.99 13.35 -17.97
C ILE A 352 -10.53 13.07 -17.64
N THR A 353 -9.73 14.11 -17.41
CA THR A 353 -8.33 13.98 -16.99
C THR A 353 -8.24 13.24 -15.65
N LEU A 354 -9.01 13.66 -14.65
CA LEU A 354 -9.09 13.00 -13.35
C LEU A 354 -9.52 11.53 -13.46
N LEU A 355 -10.48 11.22 -14.33
CA LEU A 355 -10.91 9.84 -14.56
C LEU A 355 -9.78 8.96 -15.11
N ALA A 356 -9.03 9.47 -16.11
CA ALA A 356 -7.89 8.75 -16.67
C ALA A 356 -6.78 8.54 -15.63
N CYS A 357 -6.43 9.59 -14.89
CA CYS A 357 -5.48 9.50 -13.77
C CYS A 357 -5.94 8.52 -12.70
N GLY A 358 -7.23 8.47 -12.38
CA GLY A 358 -7.79 7.54 -11.39
C GLY A 358 -7.67 6.08 -11.80
N PHE A 359 -7.80 5.77 -13.10
CA PHE A 359 -7.56 4.41 -13.58
C PHE A 359 -6.09 4.01 -13.46
N TRP A 360 -5.19 4.92 -13.82
CA TRP A 360 -3.76 4.69 -13.66
C TRP A 360 -3.36 4.54 -12.19
N GLN A 361 -3.88 5.40 -11.30
CA GLN A 361 -3.60 5.34 -9.86
C GLN A 361 -3.97 3.99 -9.23
N ILE A 362 -5.12 3.42 -9.59
CA ILE A 362 -5.51 2.12 -9.05
C ILE A 362 -4.58 1.01 -9.57
N LEU A 363 -4.20 1.05 -10.84
CA LEU A 363 -3.29 0.05 -11.42
C LEU A 363 -1.93 0.08 -10.72
N GLU A 364 -1.30 1.25 -10.64
CA GLU A 364 -0.01 1.42 -9.94
C GLU A 364 -0.13 1.05 -8.45
N GLY A 365 -1.26 1.37 -7.81
CA GLY A 365 -1.52 0.99 -6.42
C GLY A 365 -1.62 -0.52 -6.18
N ILE A 366 -2.12 -1.29 -7.16
CA ILE A 366 -2.15 -2.76 -7.10
C ILE A 366 -0.72 -3.32 -7.13
N GLU A 367 0.11 -2.85 -8.07
CA GLU A 367 1.52 -3.26 -8.19
C GLU A 367 2.31 -2.90 -6.92
N LEU A 368 2.13 -1.68 -6.39
CA LEU A 368 2.79 -1.24 -5.15
C LEU A 368 2.36 -2.08 -3.94
N PHE A 369 1.07 -2.44 -3.85
CA PHE A 369 0.58 -3.29 -2.78
C PHE A 369 1.15 -4.71 -2.88
N ALA A 370 1.17 -5.29 -4.08
CA ALA A 370 1.73 -6.61 -4.32
C ALA A 370 3.21 -6.66 -3.95
N LYS A 371 3.97 -5.66 -4.39
CA LYS A 371 5.37 -5.49 -4.03
C LYS A 371 5.57 -5.36 -2.53
N LYS A 372 4.81 -4.48 -1.86
CA LYS A 372 4.96 -4.17 -0.42
C LYS A 372 4.65 -5.37 0.48
N PHE A 373 3.71 -6.23 0.09
CA PHE A 373 3.25 -7.37 0.90
C PHE A 373 3.58 -8.73 0.32
N GLU A 374 4.51 -8.77 -0.64
CA GLU A 374 5.02 -9.99 -1.28
C GLU A 374 3.89 -10.93 -1.72
N VAL A 375 2.88 -10.34 -2.37
CA VAL A 375 1.78 -11.11 -2.92
C VAL A 375 2.33 -11.98 -4.05
N GLU A 376 1.95 -13.26 -4.07
CA GLU A 376 2.36 -14.17 -5.15
C GLU A 376 2.02 -13.57 -6.53
N GLU A 377 2.99 -13.63 -7.46
CA GLU A 377 2.88 -13.10 -8.83
C GLU A 377 1.60 -13.59 -9.54
N ASN A 378 1.24 -14.86 -9.34
CA ASN A 378 0.04 -15.48 -9.90
C ASN A 378 -1.28 -14.83 -9.42
N ASN A 379 -1.28 -14.14 -8.29
CA ASN A 379 -2.44 -13.54 -7.65
C ASN A 379 -2.49 -12.06 -7.97
N GLU A 380 -1.33 -11.40 -8.00
CA GLU A 380 -1.16 -10.07 -8.59
C GLU A 380 -1.70 -10.04 -10.03
N ASP A 381 -1.20 -10.92 -10.91
CA ASP A 381 -1.60 -11.03 -12.31
C ASP A 381 -3.12 -11.16 -12.50
N LYS A 382 -3.77 -11.94 -11.62
CA LYS A 382 -5.22 -12.15 -11.67
C LYS A 382 -5.97 -10.87 -11.31
N VAL A 383 -5.55 -10.18 -10.26
CA VAL A 383 -6.18 -8.93 -9.80
C VAL A 383 -5.98 -7.83 -10.83
N GLU A 384 -4.77 -7.69 -11.35
CA GLU A 384 -4.45 -6.73 -12.42
C GLU A 384 -5.29 -7.01 -13.68
N THR A 385 -5.30 -8.26 -14.14
CA THR A 385 -6.09 -8.66 -15.33
C THR A 385 -7.58 -8.36 -15.13
N ALA A 386 -8.14 -8.70 -13.95
CA ALA A 386 -9.53 -8.41 -13.64
C ALA A 386 -9.81 -6.90 -13.66
N TYR A 387 -8.89 -6.11 -13.10
CA TYR A 387 -8.99 -4.65 -13.10
C TYR A 387 -8.93 -4.06 -14.51
N LEU A 388 -8.02 -4.53 -15.37
CA LEU A 388 -7.90 -4.07 -16.75
C LEU A 388 -9.14 -4.42 -17.59
N ILE A 389 -9.74 -5.61 -17.38
CA ILE A 389 -11.02 -5.97 -17.98
C ILE A 389 -12.11 -4.99 -17.53
N TRP A 390 -12.17 -4.68 -16.23
CA TRP A 390 -13.13 -3.73 -15.68
C TRP A 390 -12.97 -2.32 -16.28
N VAL A 391 -11.74 -1.80 -16.34
CA VAL A 391 -11.41 -0.52 -16.98
C VAL A 391 -11.81 -0.52 -18.45
N GLY A 392 -11.56 -1.62 -19.16
CA GLY A 392 -11.99 -1.80 -20.54
C GLY A 392 -13.51 -1.68 -20.70
N LEU A 393 -14.28 -2.37 -19.85
CA LEU A 393 -15.75 -2.29 -19.84
C LEU A 393 -16.25 -0.87 -19.57
N MET A 394 -15.70 -0.19 -18.55
CA MET A 394 -16.07 1.19 -18.22
C MET A 394 -15.73 2.17 -19.33
N SER A 395 -14.56 2.01 -19.96
CA SER A 395 -14.11 2.87 -21.06
C SER A 395 -14.96 2.68 -22.31
N VAL A 396 -15.34 1.44 -22.65
CA VAL A 396 -16.26 1.14 -23.75
C VAL A 396 -17.63 1.77 -23.50
N ALA A 397 -18.18 1.65 -22.28
CA ALA A 397 -19.45 2.28 -21.94
C ALA A 397 -19.40 3.81 -22.14
N ILE A 398 -18.34 4.46 -21.66
CA ILE A 398 -18.14 5.91 -21.82
C ILE A 398 -18.00 6.31 -23.30
N ALA A 399 -17.22 5.56 -24.08
CA ALA A 399 -17.01 5.82 -25.50
C ALA A 399 -18.31 5.65 -26.30
N VAL A 400 -19.05 4.55 -26.09
CA VAL A 400 -20.34 4.27 -26.73
C VAL A 400 -21.35 5.37 -26.39
N GLY A 401 -21.44 5.78 -25.13
CA GLY A 401 -22.27 6.91 -24.71
C GLY A 401 -21.92 8.19 -25.46
N GLY A 402 -20.62 8.53 -25.55
CA GLY A 402 -20.15 9.69 -26.29
C GLY A 402 -20.53 9.66 -27.79
N THR A 403 -20.33 8.52 -28.45
CA THR A 403 -20.61 8.39 -29.90
C THR A 403 -22.10 8.30 -30.21
N PHE A 404 -22.87 7.49 -29.47
CA PHE A 404 -24.29 7.25 -29.71
C PHE A 404 -25.10 8.56 -29.62
N PHE A 405 -24.79 9.41 -28.64
CA PHE A 405 -25.47 10.69 -28.49
C PHE A 405 -25.05 11.73 -29.53
N LYS A 406 -23.80 11.70 -30.00
CA LYS A 406 -23.36 12.55 -31.12
C LYS A 406 -24.13 12.22 -32.40
N PHE A 407 -24.34 10.94 -32.70
CA PHE A 407 -25.13 10.48 -33.85
C PHE A 407 -26.62 10.82 -33.73
N ARG A 408 -27.24 10.61 -32.56
CA ARG A 408 -28.66 10.93 -32.36
C ARG A 408 -28.95 12.43 -32.46
N LYS A 409 -28.03 13.28 -31.98
CA LYS A 409 -28.18 14.74 -32.10
C LYS A 409 -28.06 15.23 -33.55
N GLY A 410 -27.23 14.58 -34.38
CA GLY A 410 -27.11 14.87 -35.81
C GLY A 410 -28.30 14.38 -36.66
N ASN A 411 -29.02 13.35 -36.21
CA ASN A 411 -30.17 12.78 -36.93
C ASN A 411 -31.54 13.29 -36.43
N ASN A 412 -31.57 14.29 -35.54
CA ASN A 412 -32.83 14.79 -34.99
C ASN A 412 -33.49 15.74 -36.02
N PRO A 413 -34.71 15.45 -36.52
CA PRO A 413 -35.32 16.25 -37.58
C PRO A 413 -35.58 17.71 -37.16
N ALA A 414 -35.74 17.99 -35.86
CA ALA A 414 -35.91 19.34 -35.33
C ALA A 414 -34.64 20.21 -35.41
N THR A 415 -33.44 19.62 -35.35
CA THR A 415 -32.19 20.37 -35.54
C THR A 415 -31.92 20.63 -37.03
N ASN A 416 -32.26 19.68 -37.90
CA ASN A 416 -32.13 19.87 -39.35
C ASN A 416 -33.20 20.83 -39.89
N SER A 417 -34.42 20.84 -39.34
CA SER A 417 -35.46 21.77 -39.77
C SER A 417 -35.14 23.22 -39.37
N GLY A 418 -34.62 23.45 -38.15
CA GLY A 418 -34.23 24.80 -37.71
C GLY A 418 -33.02 25.37 -38.48
N GLU A 419 -32.11 24.51 -38.95
CA GLU A 419 -30.98 24.92 -39.80
C GLU A 419 -31.45 25.27 -41.22
N VAL A 420 -32.40 24.53 -41.79
CA VAL A 420 -33.02 24.83 -43.09
C VAL A 420 -33.84 26.14 -43.04
N GLU A 421 -34.64 26.33 -41.99
CA GLU A 421 -35.48 27.53 -41.81
C GLU A 421 -34.63 28.80 -41.56
N ALA A 422 -33.50 28.66 -40.87
CA ALA A 422 -32.53 29.74 -40.70
C ALA A 422 -31.84 30.12 -42.03
N ILE A 423 -31.48 29.14 -42.85
CA ILE A 423 -30.87 29.35 -44.18
C ILE A 423 -31.86 30.05 -45.12
N GLU A 424 -33.14 29.63 -45.14
CA GLU A 424 -34.19 30.29 -45.92
C GLU A 424 -34.39 31.75 -45.51
N MET A 425 -34.45 32.07 -44.21
CA MET A 425 -34.57 33.45 -43.73
C MET A 425 -33.37 34.35 -44.06
N THR A 426 -32.14 33.82 -44.08
CA THR A 426 -30.97 34.58 -44.55
C THR A 426 -31.01 34.85 -46.05
N ASN A 427 -31.45 33.89 -46.85
CA ASN A 427 -31.56 34.07 -48.30
C ASN A 427 -32.68 35.05 -48.67
N GLU A 428 -33.77 35.08 -47.92
CA GLU A 428 -34.87 36.03 -48.13
C GLU A 428 -34.45 37.47 -47.79
N LYS A 429 -33.69 37.67 -46.70
CA LYS A 429 -33.12 39.00 -46.36
C LYS A 429 -32.13 39.52 -47.40
N ASN A 430 -31.27 38.65 -47.94
CA ASN A 430 -30.29 39.04 -48.96
C ASN A 430 -30.94 39.38 -50.31
N ASN A 431 -32.10 38.81 -50.63
CA ASN A 431 -32.87 39.15 -51.84
C ASN A 431 -33.66 40.46 -51.71
N VAL A 432 -33.99 40.91 -50.50
CA VAL A 432 -34.69 42.18 -50.26
C VAL A 432 -33.72 43.37 -50.27
N GLU A 433 -32.44 43.17 -49.94
CA GLU A 433 -31.41 44.22 -50.01
C GLU A 433 -30.77 44.38 -51.41
N SER A 434 -31.12 43.54 -52.38
CA SER A 434 -30.58 43.56 -53.75
C SER A 434 -31.59 43.98 -54.84
N ALA A 435 -32.78 44.43 -54.45
CA ALA A 435 -33.80 45.05 -55.30
C ALA A 435 -33.98 46.53 -54.91
#